data_AF-A0A8J2ERD7-F1
#
_entry.id   AF-A0A8J2ERD7-F1
#
_cell.length_a   1.000
_cell.length_b   1.000
_cell.length_c   1.000
_cell.angle_alpha   90.00
_cell.angle_beta   90.00
_cell.angle_gamma   90.00
#
_symmetry.space_group_name_H-M   'P 1'
#
loop_
_entity.id
_entity.type
_entity.pdbx_description
1 polymer ?
#
loop_
_entity_poly.entity_id
_entity_poly.type
_entity_poly.pdbx_seq_one_letter_code
_entity_poly.pdbx_strand_id
1 'polypeptide(L)'
;MLILSGGDPTEFRGEAKKKYETCFCCIPISAGVAALSAALFAYGMGTICLNMITWYRTEATLDKEPSTLTAHLAPAPVSCIGMRGSSYTLRRFVDVSAATFIGLIGILAILDNSGKKLVFLRKGLLLLINVHLFVFAWDFIYIMICPEYPLNVVRAMLVDGFLIGSRKQSELMKWIRYPQGDVNDLADTNVFGWYFLQLSAFCLFLYYIAVRLVNYVEEKCRGPLGLGEFYGLRSTHASGDDATNLFGLEERHPLTKPVDFWSEYGFDVGGKFYVKSDTNEFASAA
;
A
#
# COMPACT_ATOMS: atom_id res chain seq x y z
N MET A 1 8.42 -44.99 -27.20
CA MET A 1 9.50 -45.23 -26.21
C MET A 1 10.32 -43.96 -26.13
N LEU A 2 10.00 -43.07 -25.17
CA LEU A 2 10.74 -41.83 -24.93
C LEU A 2 11.73 -42.11 -23.81
N ILE A 3 13.01 -42.13 -24.15
CA ILE A 3 14.10 -42.31 -23.19
C ILE A 3 14.29 -40.96 -22.48
N LEU A 4 13.82 -40.84 -21.24
CA LEU A 4 14.14 -39.71 -20.38
C LEU A 4 15.60 -39.86 -19.94
N SER A 5 16.49 -39.17 -20.65
CA SER A 5 17.91 -39.08 -20.28
C SER A 5 18.04 -38.31 -18.97
N GLY A 6 18.64 -38.94 -17.96
CA GLY A 6 18.97 -38.33 -16.67
C GLY A 6 20.03 -37.25 -16.84
N GLY A 7 19.58 -36.05 -17.19
CA GLY A 7 20.41 -34.85 -17.17
C GLY A 7 20.64 -34.38 -15.73
N ASP A 8 21.88 -34.04 -15.42
CA ASP A 8 22.31 -33.56 -14.12
C ASP A 8 21.47 -32.31 -13.72
N PRO A 9 20.74 -32.32 -12.58
CA PRO A 9 19.81 -31.25 -12.19
C PRO A 9 20.48 -29.89 -11.96
N THR A 10 21.81 -29.85 -11.99
CA THR A 10 22.60 -28.61 -11.85
C THR A 10 22.69 -27.81 -13.16
N GLU A 11 22.51 -28.44 -14.33
CA GLU A 11 22.72 -27.79 -15.64
C GLU A 11 21.54 -26.88 -16.05
N PHE A 12 20.31 -27.21 -15.66
CA PHE A 12 19.12 -26.40 -15.95
C PHE A 12 19.01 -25.10 -15.13
N ARG A 13 19.86 -24.90 -14.11
CA ARG A 13 19.86 -23.67 -13.30
C ARG A 13 20.57 -22.50 -14.00
N GLY A 14 21.37 -22.76 -15.02
CA GLY A 14 22.20 -21.76 -15.71
C GLY A 14 21.48 -20.98 -16.81
N GLU A 15 20.56 -21.62 -17.55
CA GLU A 15 20.05 -21.03 -18.79
C GLU A 15 18.75 -20.22 -18.64
N ALA A 16 17.93 -20.48 -17.61
CA ALA A 16 16.70 -19.71 -17.38
C ALA A 16 16.95 -18.24 -16.93
N LYS A 17 18.20 -17.87 -16.63
CA LYS A 17 18.56 -16.50 -16.20
C LYS A 17 18.83 -15.53 -17.36
N LYS A 18 18.95 -15.99 -18.60
CA LYS A 18 19.55 -15.16 -19.68
C LYS A 18 18.60 -14.49 -20.66
N LYS A 19 17.28 -14.61 -20.50
CA LYS A 19 16.31 -14.06 -21.47
C LYS A 19 15.21 -13.18 -20.88
N TYR A 20 15.55 -12.40 -19.86
CA TYR A 20 14.79 -11.19 -19.53
C TYR A 20 15.55 -10.00 -20.10
N GLU A 21 15.46 -9.82 -21.42
CA GLU A 21 15.84 -8.55 -22.05
C GLU A 21 15.01 -7.46 -21.37
N THR A 22 15.72 -6.59 -20.67
CA THR A 22 15.19 -5.51 -19.85
C THR A 22 14.51 -4.49 -20.74
N CYS A 23 13.21 -4.69 -21.01
CA CYS A 23 12.34 -3.57 -21.35
C CYS A 23 12.38 -2.59 -20.18
N PHE A 24 12.81 -1.35 -20.45
CA PHE A 24 12.91 -0.24 -19.49
C PHE A 24 11.57 0.10 -18.79
N CYS A 25 10.46 -0.54 -19.18
CA CYS A 25 9.13 -0.40 -18.60
C CYS A 25 8.73 -1.51 -17.60
N CYS A 26 9.54 -2.54 -17.39
CA CYS A 26 9.17 -3.69 -16.55
C CYS A 26 9.85 -3.64 -15.17
N ILE A 27 9.52 -2.65 -14.34
CA ILE A 27 9.92 -2.68 -12.93
C ILE A 27 9.18 -3.84 -12.27
N PRO A 28 9.86 -4.82 -11.65
CA PRO A 28 9.19 -5.91 -10.96
C PRO A 28 8.33 -5.34 -9.83
N ILE A 29 7.09 -5.82 -9.72
CA ILE A 29 6.10 -5.30 -8.75
C ILE A 29 6.69 -5.31 -7.33
N SER A 30 7.45 -6.36 -6.98
CA SER A 30 8.13 -6.46 -5.69
C SER A 30 9.08 -5.29 -5.42
N ALA A 31 9.87 -4.86 -6.41
CA ALA A 31 10.74 -3.70 -6.27
C ALA A 31 9.93 -2.39 -6.18
N GLY A 32 8.84 -2.27 -6.93
CA GLY A 32 7.94 -1.13 -6.85
C GLY A 32 7.30 -0.99 -5.46
N VAL A 33 6.79 -2.08 -4.89
CA VAL A 33 6.21 -2.10 -3.54
C VAL A 33 7.29 -1.85 -2.48
N ALA A 34 8.51 -2.37 -2.67
CA ALA A 34 9.64 -2.13 -1.77
C ALA A 34 10.03 -0.66 -1.74
N ALA A 35 10.20 -0.05 -2.93
CA ALA A 35 10.52 1.36 -3.06
C ALA A 35 9.44 2.25 -2.44
N LEU A 36 8.16 1.94 -2.69
CA LEU A 36 7.04 2.69 -2.11
C LEU A 36 7.04 2.57 -0.57
N SER A 37 7.22 1.36 -0.05
CA SER A 37 7.18 1.09 1.40
C SER A 37 8.36 1.75 2.11
N ALA A 38 9.55 1.73 1.49
CA ALA A 38 10.74 2.45 1.97
C ALA A 38 10.52 3.96 1.94
N ALA A 39 9.93 4.50 0.85
CA ALA A 39 9.62 5.92 0.74
C ALA A 39 8.61 6.38 1.81
N LEU A 40 7.54 5.62 2.04
CA LEU A 40 6.54 5.91 3.08
C LEU A 40 7.18 5.86 4.48
N PHE A 41 7.99 4.85 4.76
CA PHE A 41 8.68 4.72 6.05
C PHE A 41 9.66 5.88 6.28
N ALA A 42 10.48 6.21 5.27
CA ALA A 42 11.42 7.31 5.34
C ALA A 42 10.70 8.67 5.53
N TYR A 43 9.58 8.88 4.82
CA TYR A 43 8.75 10.07 4.99
C TYR A 43 8.20 10.18 6.42
N GLY A 44 7.60 9.10 6.94
CA GLY A 44 7.02 9.05 8.28
C GLY A 44 8.08 9.29 9.36
N MET A 45 9.15 8.49 9.36
CA MET A 45 10.25 8.62 10.33
C MET A 45 10.96 9.95 10.22
N GLY A 46 11.27 10.41 9.00
CA GLY A 46 11.90 11.72 8.77
C GLY A 46 11.06 12.85 9.35
N THR A 47 9.74 12.82 9.15
CA THR A 47 8.82 13.83 9.70
C THR A 47 8.76 13.78 11.22
N ILE A 48 8.76 12.60 11.83
CA ILE A 48 8.81 12.44 13.30
C ILE A 48 10.11 13.04 13.83
N CYS A 49 11.26 12.68 13.25
CA CYS A 49 12.56 13.19 13.67
C CYS A 49 12.66 14.71 13.53
N LEU A 50 12.21 15.27 12.40
CA LEU A 50 12.20 16.72 12.19
C LEU A 50 11.30 17.42 13.21
N ASN A 51 10.10 16.89 13.47
CA ASN A 51 9.20 17.46 14.48
C ASN A 51 9.83 17.42 15.88
N MET A 52 10.49 16.32 16.27
CA MET A 52 11.21 16.22 17.54
C MET A 52 12.35 17.24 17.63
N ILE A 53 13.13 17.42 16.56
CA ILE A 53 14.21 18.44 16.53
C ILE A 53 13.64 19.85 16.67
N THR A 54 12.55 20.16 15.95
CA THR A 54 11.91 21.48 16.05
C THR A 54 11.32 21.70 17.43
N TRP A 55 10.70 20.69 18.02
CA TRP A 55 10.15 20.75 19.37
C TRP A 55 11.28 21.00 20.39
N TYR A 56 12.36 20.23 20.32
CA TYR A 56 13.52 20.41 21.20
C TYR A 56 14.15 21.80 21.09
N ARG A 57 14.31 22.33 19.87
CA ARG A 57 14.82 23.70 19.66
C ARG A 57 13.89 24.75 20.25
N THR A 58 12.59 24.58 20.05
CA THR A 58 11.59 25.54 20.53
C THR A 58 11.56 25.56 22.06
N GLU A 59 11.50 24.39 22.69
CA GLU A 59 11.54 24.25 24.15
C GLU A 59 12.85 24.79 24.74
N ALA A 60 13.98 24.59 24.06
CA ALA A 60 15.27 25.12 24.49
C ALA A 60 15.38 26.66 24.39
N THR A 61 14.54 27.29 23.57
CA THR A 61 14.51 28.76 23.39
C THR A 61 13.39 29.45 24.16
N LEU A 62 12.39 28.69 24.64
CA LEU A 62 11.39 29.24 25.54
C LEU A 62 12.01 29.40 26.93
N ASP A 63 12.62 30.56 27.17
CA ASP A 63 12.67 31.10 28.52
C ASP A 63 11.25 31.09 29.07
N LYS A 64 11.07 30.50 30.25
CA LYS A 64 9.79 30.25 30.92
C LYS A 64 9.05 31.56 31.24
N GLU A 65 8.49 32.24 30.25
CA GLU A 65 7.42 33.19 30.53
C GLU A 65 6.17 32.39 30.93
N PRO A 66 5.62 32.62 32.14
CA PRO A 66 4.44 31.92 32.59
C PRO A 66 3.29 32.30 31.67
N SER A 67 2.81 31.33 30.88
CA SER A 67 1.64 31.46 30.02
C SER A 67 0.37 31.59 30.88
N THR A 68 0.18 32.74 31.51
CA THR A 68 -1.00 33.08 32.33
C THR A 68 -2.15 33.65 31.50
N LEU A 69 -2.05 33.69 30.18
CA LEU A 69 -3.09 34.26 29.33
C LEU A 69 -3.80 33.19 28.49
N THR A 70 -5.03 32.88 28.91
CA THR A 70 -6.18 32.52 28.04
C THR A 70 -6.32 31.10 27.49
N ALA A 71 -6.18 30.07 28.32
CA ALA A 71 -6.78 28.75 28.00
C ALA A 71 -8.33 28.77 27.99
N HIS A 72 -8.96 29.74 28.68
CA HIS A 72 -10.43 29.86 28.78
C HIS A 72 -11.10 30.70 27.68
N LEU A 73 -10.33 31.40 26.85
CA LEU A 73 -10.82 32.16 25.69
C LEU A 73 -10.44 31.49 24.36
N ALA A 74 -9.92 30.26 24.42
CA ALA A 74 -9.68 29.46 23.23
C ALA A 74 -11.01 29.34 22.46
N PRO A 75 -11.05 29.81 21.20
CA PRO A 75 -12.27 29.75 20.42
C PRO A 75 -12.68 28.27 20.35
N ALA A 76 -13.96 28.00 20.61
CA ALA A 76 -14.47 26.64 20.73
C ALA A 76 -13.93 25.76 19.59
N PRO A 77 -13.65 24.46 19.81
CA PRO A 77 -13.09 23.58 18.79
C PRO A 77 -13.94 23.51 17.51
N VAL A 78 -15.22 23.92 17.60
CA VAL A 78 -16.19 23.99 16.49
C VAL A 78 -16.22 25.37 15.80
N SER A 79 -15.47 26.35 16.29
CA SER A 79 -15.31 27.65 15.60
C SER A 79 -14.43 27.48 14.37
N CYS A 80 -14.64 28.31 13.34
CA CYS A 80 -13.79 28.30 12.13
C CYS A 80 -12.29 28.40 12.48
N ILE A 81 -11.93 29.23 13.46
CA ILE A 81 -10.53 29.42 13.89
C ILE A 81 -9.96 28.14 14.51
N GLY A 82 -10.72 27.46 15.37
CA GLY A 82 -10.31 26.20 15.98
C GLY A 82 -10.21 25.07 14.96
N MET A 83 -11.23 24.94 14.11
CA MET A 83 -11.29 23.91 13.07
C MET A 83 -10.11 24.03 12.08
N ARG A 84 -9.74 25.25 11.70
CA ARG A 84 -8.64 25.53 10.76
C ARG A 84 -7.31 24.89 11.14
N GLY A 85 -6.94 24.95 12.41
CA GLY A 85 -5.70 24.38 12.92
C GLY A 85 -5.82 22.87 13.18
N SER A 86 -6.98 22.45 13.70
CA SER A 86 -7.21 21.06 14.08
C SER A 86 -7.17 20.10 12.89
N SER A 87 -7.69 20.48 11.72
CA SER A 87 -7.69 19.60 10.54
C SER A 87 -6.28 19.29 10.05
N TYR A 88 -5.38 20.28 10.07
CA TYR A 88 -3.98 20.08 9.73
C TYR A 88 -3.26 19.17 10.71
N THR A 89 -3.42 19.41 12.02
CA THR A 89 -2.76 18.58 13.04
C THR A 89 -3.25 17.14 13.01
N LEU A 90 -4.57 16.94 12.92
CA LEU A 90 -5.16 15.61 12.83
C LEU A 90 -4.69 14.87 11.57
N ARG A 91 -4.79 15.52 10.40
CA ARG A 91 -4.31 14.94 9.14
C ARG A 91 -2.83 14.56 9.23
N ARG A 92 -1.98 15.49 9.69
CA ARG A 92 -0.54 15.26 9.78
C ARG A 92 -0.21 14.11 10.72
N PHE A 93 -0.92 14.00 11.85
CA PHE A 93 -0.75 12.88 12.77
C PHE A 93 -1.10 11.55 12.09
N VAL A 94 -2.25 11.49 11.40
CA VAL A 94 -2.67 10.26 10.71
C VAL A 94 -1.73 9.92 9.56
N ASP A 95 -1.36 10.89 8.72
CA ASP A 95 -0.46 10.67 7.57
C ASP A 95 0.91 10.15 8.03
N VAL A 96 1.50 10.78 9.05
CA VAL A 96 2.82 10.39 9.56
C VAL A 96 2.79 9.03 10.26
N SER A 97 1.78 8.77 11.09
CA SER A 97 1.65 7.49 11.79
C SER A 97 1.35 6.35 10.83
N ALA A 98 0.41 6.54 9.90
CA ALA A 98 0.08 5.57 8.87
C ALA A 98 1.26 5.30 7.94
N ALA A 99 1.95 6.32 7.44
CA ALA A 99 3.12 6.14 6.56
C ALA A 99 4.25 5.37 7.26
N THR A 100 4.52 5.68 8.54
CA THR A 100 5.53 4.96 9.34
C THR A 100 5.14 3.49 9.52
N PHE A 101 3.92 3.22 9.97
CA PHE A 101 3.48 1.87 10.29
C PHE A 101 3.30 1.00 9.04
N ILE A 102 2.61 1.51 8.03
CA ILE A 102 2.37 0.82 6.75
C ILE A 102 3.69 0.62 6.00
N GLY A 103 4.56 1.63 5.97
CA GLY A 103 5.88 1.54 5.36
C GLY A 103 6.75 0.45 5.99
N LEU A 104 6.81 0.40 7.33
CA LEU A 104 7.54 -0.64 8.06
C LEU A 104 7.00 -2.05 7.75
N ILE A 105 5.67 -2.22 7.80
CA ILE A 105 5.04 -3.51 7.48
C ILE A 105 5.33 -3.89 6.03
N GLY A 106 5.31 -2.95 5.09
CA GLY A 106 5.61 -3.21 3.69
C GLY A 106 7.05 -3.68 3.47
N ILE A 107 8.02 -3.08 4.15
CA ILE A 107 9.42 -3.54 4.13
C ILE A 107 9.52 -4.98 4.67
N LEU A 108 8.94 -5.23 5.85
CA LEU A 108 8.95 -6.57 6.47
C LEU A 108 8.20 -7.62 5.63
N ALA A 109 7.11 -7.23 4.97
CA ALA A 109 6.34 -8.12 4.10
C ALA A 109 7.18 -8.63 2.92
N ILE A 110 8.07 -7.78 2.39
CA ILE A 110 8.91 -8.10 1.24
C ILE A 110 10.13 -8.90 1.66
N LEU A 111 10.78 -8.51 2.77
CA LEU A 111 11.94 -9.25 3.31
C LEU A 111 11.57 -10.68 3.70
N ASP A 112 10.42 -10.85 4.37
CA ASP A 112 9.95 -12.18 4.78
C ASP A 112 9.19 -12.93 3.68
N ASN A 113 8.94 -12.27 2.54
CA ASN A 113 8.13 -12.79 1.42
C ASN A 113 6.79 -13.39 1.89
N SER A 114 6.16 -12.79 2.91
CA SER A 114 4.97 -13.34 3.58
C SER A 114 3.68 -12.83 2.96
N GLY A 115 2.88 -13.73 2.38
CA GLY A 115 1.57 -13.40 1.80
C GLY A 115 0.61 -12.73 2.78
N LYS A 116 0.59 -13.16 4.06
CA LYS A 116 -0.26 -12.56 5.11
C LYS A 116 0.07 -11.09 5.35
N LYS A 117 1.37 -10.73 5.40
CA LYS A 117 1.82 -9.34 5.59
C LYS A 117 1.50 -8.47 4.38
N LEU A 118 1.58 -9.02 3.17
CA LEU A 118 1.18 -8.31 1.94
C LEU A 118 -0.34 -8.06 1.88
N VAL A 119 -1.17 -9.00 2.35
CA VAL A 119 -2.63 -8.77 2.51
C VAL A 119 -2.90 -7.67 3.53
N PHE A 120 -2.16 -7.66 4.65
CA PHE A 120 -2.28 -6.59 5.65
C PHE A 120 -1.86 -5.23 5.06
N LEU A 121 -0.76 -5.18 4.31
CA LEU A 121 -0.31 -3.98 3.60
C LEU A 121 -1.40 -3.44 2.67
N ARG A 122 -2.05 -4.30 1.87
CA ARG A 122 -3.19 -3.93 1.01
C ARG A 122 -4.32 -3.29 1.84
N LYS A 123 -4.74 -3.93 2.94
CA LYS A 123 -5.79 -3.38 3.81
C LYS A 123 -5.39 -2.03 4.39
N GLY A 124 -4.12 -1.86 4.79
CA GLY A 124 -3.56 -0.60 5.25
C GLY A 124 -3.63 0.51 4.20
N LEU A 125 -3.26 0.22 2.95
CA LEU A 125 -3.36 1.19 1.85
C LEU A 125 -4.82 1.60 1.58
N LEU A 126 -5.75 0.66 1.59
CA LEU A 126 -7.18 0.97 1.43
C LEU A 126 -7.71 1.82 2.60
N LEU A 127 -7.30 1.53 3.82
CA LEU A 127 -7.64 2.36 4.98
C LEU A 127 -7.10 3.78 4.84
N LEU A 128 -5.85 3.94 4.38
CA LEU A 128 -5.24 5.25 4.14
C LEU A 128 -6.01 6.06 3.09
N ILE A 129 -6.48 5.43 2.01
CA ILE A 129 -7.36 6.08 1.02
C ILE A 129 -8.64 6.60 1.70
N ASN A 130 -9.30 5.77 2.51
CA ASN A 130 -10.53 6.16 3.20
C ASN A 130 -10.31 7.35 4.16
N VAL A 131 -9.19 7.37 4.88
CA VAL A 131 -8.81 8.50 5.74
C VAL A 131 -8.67 9.78 4.89
N HIS A 132 -7.97 9.72 3.75
CA HIS A 132 -7.79 10.88 2.90
C HIS A 132 -9.10 11.41 2.32
N LEU A 133 -10.02 10.52 1.92
CA LEU A 133 -11.36 10.90 1.48
C LEU A 133 -12.17 11.54 2.61
N PHE A 134 -12.06 11.02 3.84
CA PHE A 134 -12.72 11.61 5.01
C PHE A 134 -12.18 13.00 5.33
N VAL A 135 -10.85 13.19 5.34
CA VAL A 135 -10.22 14.50 5.56
C VAL A 135 -10.65 15.49 4.48
N PHE A 136 -10.73 15.06 3.22
CA PHE A 136 -11.22 15.90 2.14
C PHE A 136 -12.67 16.31 2.32
N ALA A 137 -13.55 15.38 2.67
CA ALA A 137 -14.95 15.69 2.97
C ALA A 137 -15.06 16.71 4.12
N TRP A 138 -14.24 16.54 5.15
CA TRP A 138 -14.16 17.48 6.27
C TRP A 138 -13.70 18.88 5.84
N ASP A 139 -12.65 18.97 5.03
CA ASP A 139 -12.15 20.24 4.50
C ASP A 139 -13.18 20.92 3.59
N PHE A 140 -13.88 20.14 2.76
CA PHE A 140 -14.94 20.64 1.91
C PHE A 140 -16.09 21.24 2.73
N ILE A 141 -16.54 20.53 3.77
CA ILE A 141 -17.56 21.05 4.70
C ILE A 141 -17.06 22.33 5.37
N TYR A 142 -15.81 22.37 5.81
CA TYR A 142 -15.21 23.56 6.40
C TYR A 142 -15.25 24.75 5.44
N ILE A 143 -14.84 24.57 4.18
CA ILE A 143 -14.81 25.63 3.14
C ILE A 143 -16.21 26.14 2.82
N MET A 144 -17.23 25.28 2.89
CA MET A 144 -18.63 25.67 2.67
C MET A 144 -19.21 26.49 3.83
N ILE A 145 -18.79 26.20 5.07
CA ILE A 145 -19.29 26.91 6.28
C ILE A 145 -18.47 28.18 6.54
N CYS A 146 -17.15 28.08 6.41
CA CYS A 146 -16.18 29.14 6.62
C CYS A 146 -15.60 29.48 5.24
N PRO A 147 -15.86 30.66 4.66
CA PRO A 147 -15.37 31.05 3.32
C PRO A 147 -13.85 31.34 3.29
N GLU A 148 -13.07 30.46 3.91
CA GLU A 148 -11.62 30.51 4.10
C GLU A 148 -11.04 29.12 3.84
N TYR A 149 -9.79 29.03 3.41
CA TYR A 149 -9.11 27.74 3.27
C TYR A 149 -8.60 27.22 4.62
N PRO A 150 -8.76 25.91 4.91
CA PRO A 150 -8.16 25.30 6.08
C PRO A 150 -6.63 25.23 5.90
N LEU A 151 -5.90 25.19 7.02
CA LEU A 151 -4.43 25.30 7.01
C LEU A 151 -3.77 24.16 6.23
N ASN A 152 -4.40 22.98 6.20
CA ASN A 152 -3.91 21.83 5.44
C ASN A 152 -3.96 22.05 3.93
N VAL A 153 -5.00 22.68 3.38
CA VAL A 153 -5.10 23.01 1.95
C VAL A 153 -4.02 24.02 1.59
N VAL A 154 -3.87 25.08 2.39
CA VAL A 154 -2.84 26.11 2.17
C VAL A 154 -1.44 25.50 2.22
N ARG A 155 -1.12 24.69 3.24
CA ARG A 155 0.20 24.05 3.33
C ARG A 155 0.44 23.06 2.20
N ALA A 156 -0.49 22.14 1.96
CA ALA A 156 -0.31 21.10 0.94
C ALA A 156 -0.15 21.67 -0.47
N MET A 157 -0.89 22.73 -0.80
CA MET A 157 -0.92 23.27 -2.16
C MET A 157 0.09 24.39 -2.40
N LEU A 158 0.25 25.29 -1.43
CA LEU A 158 0.96 26.54 -1.63
C LEU A 158 2.33 26.55 -0.96
N VAL A 159 2.52 25.84 0.16
CA VAL A 159 3.80 25.82 0.90
C VAL A 159 4.66 24.63 0.51
N ASP A 160 4.09 23.43 0.63
CA ASP A 160 4.76 22.16 0.32
C ASP A 160 4.64 21.82 -1.18
N GLY A 161 3.67 22.42 -1.86
CA GLY A 161 3.47 22.32 -3.31
C GLY A 161 4.26 23.37 -4.10
N PHE A 162 4.17 23.27 -5.43
CA PHE A 162 4.91 24.13 -6.37
C PHE A 162 4.05 25.24 -7.01
N LEU A 163 2.83 25.48 -6.51
CA LEU A 163 1.90 26.41 -7.17
C LEU A 163 2.32 27.88 -7.08
N ILE A 164 3.06 28.26 -6.03
CA ILE A 164 3.52 29.65 -5.84
C ILE A 164 5.00 29.71 -5.51
N GLY A 165 5.67 30.78 -5.92
CA GLY A 165 7.08 31.01 -5.61
C GLY A 165 7.33 31.37 -4.14
N SER A 166 8.55 31.12 -3.66
CA SER A 166 8.94 31.23 -2.24
C SER A 166 8.66 32.60 -1.61
N ARG A 167 8.70 33.70 -2.39
CA ARG A 167 8.33 35.04 -1.91
C ARG A 167 6.86 35.11 -1.49
N LYS A 168 5.94 34.65 -2.36
CA LYS A 168 4.49 34.62 -2.06
C LYS A 168 4.19 33.68 -0.89
N GLN A 169 4.91 32.55 -0.79
CA GLN A 169 4.80 31.64 0.36
C GLN A 169 5.13 32.36 1.68
N SER A 170 6.24 33.10 1.72
CA SER A 170 6.66 33.82 2.94
C SER A 170 5.68 34.92 3.35
N GLU A 171 4.97 35.52 2.39
CA GLU A 171 3.94 36.50 2.64
C GLU A 171 2.65 35.85 3.16
N LEU A 172 2.20 34.78 2.50
CA LEU A 172 1.03 34.01 2.89
C LEU A 172 1.16 33.43 4.31
N MET A 173 2.36 32.99 4.71
CA MET A 173 2.62 32.46 6.05
C MET A 173 2.51 33.51 7.16
N LYS A 174 2.47 34.80 6.82
CA LYS A 174 2.23 35.90 7.80
C LYS A 174 0.74 36.16 8.03
N TRP A 175 -0.14 35.63 7.18
CA TRP A 175 -1.56 35.91 7.28
C TRP A 175 -2.18 35.16 8.46
N ILE A 176 -3.05 35.86 9.21
CA ILE A 176 -3.79 35.25 10.31
C ILE A 176 -4.92 34.37 9.77
N ARG A 177 -5.47 34.67 8.58
CA ARG A 177 -6.60 33.97 7.93
C ARG A 177 -6.31 33.78 6.45
N TYR A 178 -7.06 32.87 5.82
CA TYR A 178 -6.87 32.51 4.41
C TYR A 178 -8.17 32.64 3.62
N PRO A 179 -8.72 33.85 3.41
CA PRO A 179 -9.92 34.04 2.61
C PRO A 179 -9.76 33.44 1.21
N GLN A 180 -10.79 32.75 0.71
CA GLN A 180 -10.67 32.01 -0.56
C GLN A 180 -10.33 32.93 -1.75
N GLY A 181 -10.94 34.11 -1.81
CA GLY A 181 -10.68 35.13 -2.85
C GLY A 181 -9.22 35.56 -2.84
N ASP A 182 -8.76 36.13 -1.72
CA ASP A 182 -7.39 36.65 -1.58
C ASP A 182 -6.32 35.58 -1.86
N VAL A 183 -6.56 34.32 -1.45
CA VAL A 183 -5.61 33.22 -1.68
C VAL A 183 -5.60 32.77 -3.14
N ASN A 184 -6.78 32.67 -3.78
CA ASN A 184 -6.85 32.33 -5.20
C ASN A 184 -6.26 33.44 -6.07
N ASP A 185 -6.49 34.70 -5.72
CA ASP A 185 -5.91 35.86 -6.41
C ASP A 185 -4.39 35.91 -6.23
N LEU A 186 -3.89 35.63 -5.03
CA LEU A 186 -2.44 35.54 -4.78
C LEU A 186 -1.80 34.40 -5.59
N ALA A 187 -2.48 33.26 -5.69
CA ALA A 187 -2.01 32.08 -6.40
C ALA A 187 -2.26 32.13 -7.92
N ASP A 188 -3.07 33.07 -8.40
CA ASP A 188 -3.57 33.16 -9.79
C ASP A 188 -4.19 31.84 -10.28
N THR A 189 -4.87 31.12 -9.38
CA THR A 189 -5.46 29.82 -9.71
C THR A 189 -6.52 29.40 -8.70
N ASN A 190 -7.36 28.42 -9.07
CA ASN A 190 -8.30 27.80 -8.14
C ASN A 190 -7.57 26.76 -7.28
N VAL A 191 -7.15 27.19 -6.08
CA VAL A 191 -6.37 26.37 -5.15
C VAL A 191 -7.13 25.10 -4.74
N PHE A 192 -8.45 25.20 -4.53
CA PHE A 192 -9.26 24.02 -4.18
C PHE A 192 -9.35 23.00 -5.31
N GLY A 193 -9.45 23.47 -6.56
CA GLY A 193 -9.46 22.59 -7.73
C GLY A 193 -8.17 21.77 -7.85
N TRP A 194 -7.02 22.41 -7.64
CA TRP A 194 -5.73 21.72 -7.62
C TRP A 194 -5.60 20.74 -6.44
N TYR A 195 -6.11 21.12 -5.28
CA TYR A 195 -6.16 20.24 -4.10
C TYR A 195 -6.95 18.96 -4.37
N PHE A 196 -8.14 19.09 -4.97
CA PHE A 196 -8.95 17.95 -5.38
C PHE A 196 -8.22 17.07 -6.41
N LEU A 197 -7.58 17.66 -7.42
CA LEU A 197 -6.85 16.92 -8.44
C LEU A 197 -5.67 16.14 -7.85
N GLN A 198 -4.85 16.78 -7.02
CA GLN A 198 -3.71 16.15 -6.36
C GLN A 198 -4.15 15.00 -5.45
N LEU A 199 -5.19 15.21 -4.64
CA LEU A 199 -5.72 14.17 -3.77
C LEU A 199 -6.28 12.99 -4.57
N SER A 200 -7.02 13.27 -5.64
CA SER A 200 -7.60 12.24 -6.51
C SER A 200 -6.51 11.42 -7.17
N ALA A 201 -5.47 12.06 -7.73
CA ALA A 201 -4.32 11.39 -8.31
C ALA A 201 -3.59 10.51 -7.27
N PHE A 202 -3.40 11.01 -6.05
CA PHE A 202 -2.80 10.25 -4.96
C PHE A 202 -3.63 9.03 -4.56
N CYS A 203 -4.95 9.19 -4.38
CA CYS A 203 -5.84 8.08 -4.04
C CYS A 203 -5.90 7.02 -5.14
N LEU A 204 -5.95 7.45 -6.42
CA LEU A 204 -5.92 6.54 -7.57
C LEU A 204 -4.60 5.78 -7.64
N PHE A 205 -3.47 6.44 -7.36
CA PHE A 205 -2.17 5.79 -7.29
C PHE A 205 -2.13 4.72 -6.18
N LEU A 206 -2.56 5.07 -4.96
CA LEU A 206 -2.62 4.09 -3.86
C LEU A 206 -3.55 2.92 -4.17
N TYR A 207 -4.71 3.21 -4.79
CA TYR A 207 -5.68 2.20 -5.19
C TYR A 207 -5.08 1.25 -6.23
N TYR A 208 -4.40 1.79 -7.25
CA TYR A 208 -3.69 1.01 -8.25
C TYR A 208 -2.69 0.05 -7.61
N ILE A 209 -1.86 0.54 -6.67
CA ILE A 209 -0.91 -0.32 -5.95
C ILE A 209 -1.64 -1.40 -5.13
N ALA A 210 -2.73 -1.05 -4.45
CA ALA A 210 -3.53 -2.00 -3.68
C ALA A 210 -4.11 -3.11 -4.56
N VAL A 211 -4.55 -2.81 -5.79
CA VAL A 211 -5.01 -3.79 -6.79
C VAL A 211 -3.84 -4.66 -7.26
N ARG A 212 -2.68 -4.07 -7.59
CA ARG A 212 -1.50 -4.83 -8.03
C ARG A 212 -0.98 -5.77 -6.95
N LEU A 213 -1.10 -5.39 -5.68
CA LEU A 213 -0.76 -6.27 -4.55
C LEU A 213 -1.63 -7.52 -4.49
N VAL A 214 -2.90 -7.47 -4.92
CA VAL A 214 -3.76 -8.68 -4.99
C VAL A 214 -3.15 -9.70 -5.93
N ASN A 215 -2.87 -9.26 -7.16
CA ASN A 215 -2.32 -10.13 -8.19
C ASN A 215 -0.97 -10.70 -7.76
N TYR A 216 -0.13 -9.88 -7.13
CA TYR A 216 1.17 -10.30 -6.61
C TYR A 216 1.05 -11.32 -5.47
N VAL A 217 0.10 -11.12 -4.53
CA VAL A 217 -0.15 -12.09 -3.45
C VAL A 217 -0.69 -13.40 -4.02
N GLU A 218 -1.61 -13.35 -4.98
CA GLU A 218 -2.13 -14.55 -5.62
C GLU A 218 -1.04 -15.33 -6.34
N GLU A 219 -0.19 -14.65 -7.11
CA GLU A 219 0.95 -15.26 -7.79
C GLU A 219 1.94 -15.89 -6.80
N LYS A 220 2.17 -15.26 -5.65
CA LYS A 220 3.07 -15.80 -4.61
C LYS A 220 2.47 -16.96 -3.84
N CYS A 221 1.20 -16.88 -3.45
CA CYS A 221 0.53 -17.93 -2.68
C CYS A 221 0.21 -19.15 -3.56
N ARG A 222 -0.17 -18.93 -4.82
CA ARG A 222 -0.41 -20.03 -5.78
C ARG A 222 0.88 -20.47 -6.48
N GLY A 223 1.94 -19.68 -6.51
CA GLY A 223 3.12 -20.00 -7.32
C GLY A 223 2.85 -19.88 -8.83
N PRO A 224 3.90 -19.84 -9.67
CA PRO A 224 3.79 -19.63 -11.12
C PRO A 224 3.05 -20.76 -11.88
N LEU A 225 2.80 -21.89 -11.21
CA LEU A 225 2.15 -23.08 -11.77
C LEU A 225 1.03 -23.63 -10.87
N GLY A 226 0.54 -22.86 -9.90
CA GLY A 226 -0.33 -23.41 -8.84
C GLY A 226 0.44 -24.12 -7.72
N LEU A 227 1.71 -24.50 -7.97
CA LEU A 227 2.68 -25.15 -7.07
C LEU A 227 3.18 -24.32 -5.85
N GLY A 228 2.45 -23.30 -5.42
CA GLY A 228 2.81 -22.47 -4.26
C GLY A 228 2.78 -23.23 -2.94
N GLU A 229 3.02 -22.53 -1.83
CA GLU A 229 3.11 -23.10 -0.46
C GLU A 229 1.84 -23.90 -0.05
N PHE A 230 0.72 -23.72 -0.77
CA PHE A 230 -0.53 -24.46 -0.58
C PHE A 230 -0.72 -25.67 -1.51
N TYR A 231 0.18 -25.92 -2.45
CA TYR A 231 0.08 -27.05 -3.37
C TYR A 231 0.58 -28.32 -2.66
N GLY A 232 -0.34 -29.27 -2.42
CA GLY A 232 -0.06 -30.56 -1.78
C GLY A 232 -0.44 -30.68 -0.31
N LEU A 233 -0.75 -29.58 0.41
CA LEU A 233 -1.24 -29.65 1.80
C LEU A 233 -2.77 -29.77 1.89
N ARG A 234 -3.52 -29.39 0.84
CA ARG A 234 -4.99 -29.49 0.82
C ARG A 234 -5.49 -30.90 0.44
N SER A 235 -4.69 -31.70 -0.27
CA SER A 235 -5.08 -33.07 -0.67
C SER A 235 -4.84 -34.12 0.42
N THR A 236 -3.99 -33.86 1.42
CA THR A 236 -3.69 -34.83 2.49
C THR A 236 -4.59 -34.70 3.72
N HIS A 237 -5.30 -33.57 3.90
CA HIS A 237 -6.19 -33.37 5.05
C HIS A 237 -7.67 -33.14 4.70
N ALA A 238 -8.05 -33.04 3.43
CA ALA A 238 -9.44 -32.93 3.01
C ALA A 238 -10.16 -34.30 2.92
N SER A 239 -9.91 -35.18 3.90
CA SER A 239 -10.63 -36.45 4.09
C SER A 239 -11.71 -36.37 5.19
N GLY A 240 -12.20 -35.18 5.55
CA GLY A 240 -13.21 -35.05 6.60
C GLY A 240 -13.94 -33.71 6.59
N ASP A 241 -15.10 -33.70 5.95
CA ASP A 241 -16.36 -33.00 6.23
C ASP A 241 -16.45 -31.50 6.62
N ASP A 242 -15.39 -30.75 6.93
CA ASP A 242 -15.52 -29.37 7.46
C ASP A 242 -14.70 -28.30 6.71
N ALA A 243 -14.74 -28.31 5.37
CA ALA A 243 -14.12 -27.27 4.54
C ALA A 243 -15.00 -26.00 4.41
N THR A 244 -15.40 -25.40 5.53
CA THR A 244 -16.07 -24.09 5.52
C THR A 244 -15.07 -22.94 5.30
N ASN A 245 -14.92 -22.54 4.03
CA ASN A 245 -14.80 -21.17 3.52
C ASN A 245 -14.06 -20.11 4.38
N LEU A 246 -12.73 -20.19 4.49
CA LEU A 246 -11.92 -19.10 5.09
C LEU A 246 -11.76 -17.87 4.16
N PHE A 247 -12.11 -17.99 2.88
CA PHE A 247 -11.90 -16.93 1.87
C PHE A 247 -13.18 -16.43 1.18
N GLY A 248 -14.35 -17.01 1.46
CA GLY A 248 -15.63 -16.55 0.90
C GLY A 248 -15.70 -16.48 -0.63
N LEU A 249 -14.76 -17.13 -1.34
CA LEU A 249 -14.76 -17.23 -2.78
C LEU A 249 -15.58 -18.45 -3.16
N GLU A 250 -16.75 -18.21 -3.75
CA GLU A 250 -17.65 -19.23 -4.27
C GLU A 250 -16.89 -20.14 -5.25
N GLU A 251 -16.63 -21.38 -4.86
CA GLU A 251 -15.97 -22.42 -5.68
C GLU A 251 -16.86 -22.75 -6.89
N ARG A 252 -16.71 -22.02 -8.01
CA ARG A 252 -17.38 -22.35 -9.28
C ARG A 252 -16.45 -22.35 -10.50
N HIS A 253 -15.14 -22.49 -10.34
CA HIS A 253 -14.27 -22.70 -11.50
C HIS A 253 -13.91 -24.18 -11.66
N PRO A 254 -14.28 -24.85 -12.77
CA PRO A 254 -13.95 -26.26 -13.00
C PRO A 254 -12.44 -26.57 -13.08
N LEU A 255 -11.60 -25.54 -13.11
CA LEU A 255 -10.13 -25.64 -13.07
C LEU A 255 -9.56 -25.65 -11.63
N THR A 256 -10.39 -25.50 -10.59
CA THR A 256 -9.95 -25.61 -9.18
C THR A 256 -10.30 -26.96 -8.55
N LYS A 257 -10.85 -27.92 -9.32
CA LYS A 257 -10.91 -29.30 -8.84
C LYS A 257 -9.47 -29.78 -8.64
N PRO A 258 -9.08 -30.23 -7.44
CA PRO A 258 -7.79 -30.86 -7.26
C PRO A 258 -7.76 -32.07 -8.18
N VAL A 259 -6.86 -32.04 -9.16
CA VAL A 259 -6.49 -33.24 -9.90
C VAL A 259 -5.67 -34.06 -8.92
N ASP A 260 -6.22 -35.19 -8.45
CA ASP A 260 -5.49 -36.12 -7.59
C ASP A 260 -4.35 -36.74 -8.40
N PHE A 261 -3.21 -36.07 -8.37
CA PHE A 261 -2.00 -36.46 -9.08
C PHE A 261 -1.53 -37.89 -8.70
N TRP A 262 -1.90 -38.33 -7.49
CA TRP A 262 -1.62 -39.69 -6.98
C TRP A 262 -2.60 -40.76 -7.45
N SER A 263 -3.76 -40.37 -8.01
CA SER A 263 -4.73 -41.32 -8.55
C SER A 263 -4.49 -41.65 -10.03
N GLU A 264 -3.73 -40.80 -10.74
CA GLU A 264 -3.51 -40.89 -12.19
C GLU A 264 -2.05 -41.14 -12.59
N TYR A 265 -1.06 -40.94 -11.71
CA TYR A 265 0.35 -41.22 -12.04
C TYR A 265 0.98 -42.30 -11.15
N GLY A 266 1.68 -43.21 -11.82
CA GLY A 266 2.12 -44.52 -11.35
C GLY A 266 2.93 -44.60 -10.06
N PHE A 267 2.75 -45.73 -9.39
CA PHE A 267 3.62 -46.19 -8.31
C PHE A 267 4.90 -46.81 -8.88
N ASP A 268 6.05 -46.48 -8.28
CA ASP A 268 7.33 -47.13 -8.57
C ASP A 268 7.41 -48.44 -7.80
N VAL A 269 7.47 -49.56 -8.52
CA VAL A 269 7.73 -50.88 -7.95
C VAL A 269 8.98 -51.44 -8.63
N GLY A 270 10.13 -51.30 -7.96
CA GLY A 270 11.40 -51.87 -8.41
C GLY A 270 12.10 -51.10 -9.53
N GLY A 271 11.93 -49.78 -9.62
CA GLY A 271 12.63 -48.92 -10.61
C GLY A 271 11.93 -48.87 -11.98
N LYS A 272 10.65 -49.22 -12.04
CA LYS A 272 9.83 -49.14 -13.27
C LYS A 272 8.56 -48.33 -13.00
N PHE A 273 8.36 -47.28 -13.79
CA PHE A 273 7.17 -46.42 -13.75
C PHE A 273 6.04 -47.02 -14.61
N TYR A 274 4.82 -47.10 -14.06
CA TYR A 274 3.64 -47.57 -14.77
C TYR A 274 2.57 -46.48 -14.83
N VAL A 275 2.25 -45.97 -16.03
CA VAL A 275 1.16 -44.98 -16.20
C VAL A 275 -0.15 -45.74 -16.42
N LYS A 276 -1.20 -45.37 -15.68
CA LYS A 276 -2.54 -45.94 -15.87
C LYS A 276 -3.17 -45.30 -17.10
N SER A 277 -3.27 -46.06 -18.19
CA SER A 277 -4.06 -45.68 -19.37
C SER A 277 -5.53 -45.97 -19.09
N ASP A 278 -6.44 -45.09 -19.52
CA ASP A 278 -7.90 -45.28 -19.40
C ASP A 278 -8.42 -46.52 -20.16
N THR A 279 -7.58 -47.13 -20.98
CA THR A 279 -7.80 -48.44 -21.55
C THR A 279 -7.32 -49.50 -20.54
N ASN A 280 -8.21 -50.39 -20.09
CA ASN A 280 -7.97 -51.51 -19.16
C ASN A 280 -6.90 -52.55 -19.59
N GLU A 281 -5.94 -52.17 -20.44
CA GLU A 281 -4.81 -52.99 -20.85
C GLU A 281 -3.57 -52.56 -20.06
N PHE A 282 -3.17 -53.38 -19.10
CA PHE A 282 -1.84 -53.31 -18.50
C PHE A 282 -0.80 -53.71 -19.55
N ALA A 283 -0.27 -52.74 -20.29
CA ALA A 283 0.90 -52.95 -21.13
C ALA A 283 2.17 -52.92 -20.25
N SER A 284 2.82 -54.07 -20.06
CA SER A 284 4.16 -54.11 -19.48
C SER A 284 5.17 -53.53 -20.47
N ALA A 285 5.80 -52.41 -20.14
CA ALA A 285 6.95 -51.92 -20.89
C ALA A 285 8.16 -52.84 -20.58
N ALA A 286 8.61 -53.59 -21.60
CA ALA A 286 9.87 -54.31 -21.59
C ALA A 286 11.03 -53.32 -21.67
#